data_AF-A0A1H3KQ70-F1
#
_entry.id   AF-A0A1H3KQ70-F1
#
_cell.length_a   1.000
_cell.length_b   1.000
_cell.length_c   1.000
_cell.angle_alpha   90.00
_cell.angle_beta   90.00
_cell.angle_gamma   90.00
#
_symmetry.space_group_name_H-M   'P 1'
#
loop_
_entity.id
_entity.type
_entity.pdbx_description
1 polymer ?
#
loop_
_entity_poly.entity_id
_entity_poly.type
_entity_poly.pdbx_seq_one_letter_code
_entity_poly.pdbx_strand_id
1 'polypeptide(L)'
;MTAGQVGSPPPRPRAWPVIRWILRGLLAAALVALVALIVVRQTGSTPLAAPETTPATTAAAGPTPSATPKATPTPTPTPTATTPADPGTGGGGTGGGEAPQPPANPAPVITSFGGTNAVICPTPSEAPAPGAGQVEPPTVSLSWTGTGADSAFFGIGTKDAQAEPFSSVGVNDSIAVDFQCPQASQIYTITLVGPGGATSRTVTISNDGYKG
;
A
#
# COMPACT_ATOMS: atom_id res chain seq x y z
N MET A 1 35.00 -15.00 -51.19
CA MET A 1 34.97 -16.11 -50.22
C MET A 1 36.02 -15.79 -49.17
N THR A 2 35.60 -15.30 -48.00
CA THR A 2 36.51 -14.95 -46.90
C THR A 2 35.93 -15.56 -45.63
N ALA A 3 36.61 -16.55 -45.09
CA ALA A 3 36.18 -17.31 -43.91
C ALA A 3 36.34 -16.44 -42.65
N GLY A 4 35.24 -16.24 -41.92
CA GLY A 4 35.22 -15.53 -40.64
C GLY A 4 35.82 -16.38 -39.52
N GLN A 5 36.78 -15.79 -38.81
CA GLN A 5 37.51 -16.38 -37.70
C GLN A 5 36.60 -16.49 -36.46
N VAL A 6 36.32 -17.72 -36.02
CA VAL A 6 35.52 -18.02 -34.83
C VAL A 6 36.37 -17.76 -33.59
N GLY A 7 36.02 -16.75 -32.80
CA GLY A 7 36.69 -16.41 -31.55
C GLY A 7 36.39 -17.43 -30.45
N SER A 8 37.43 -17.99 -29.83
CA SER A 8 37.31 -18.89 -28.69
C SER A 8 36.74 -18.16 -27.45
N PRO A 9 35.85 -18.80 -26.67
CA PRO A 9 35.29 -18.20 -25.47
C PRO A 9 36.34 -18.05 -24.35
N PRO A 10 36.24 -16.99 -23.51
CA PRO A 10 37.20 -16.73 -22.45
C PRO A 10 37.12 -17.80 -21.33
N PRO A 11 38.25 -18.13 -20.68
CA PRO A 11 38.29 -19.12 -19.61
C PRO A 11 37.49 -18.63 -18.38
N ARG A 12 36.56 -19.46 -17.90
CA ARG A 12 35.80 -19.17 -16.68
C ARG A 12 36.74 -19.23 -15.45
N PRO A 13 36.75 -18.21 -14.57
CA PRO A 13 37.57 -18.24 -13.37
C PRO A 13 37.06 -19.34 -12.41
N ARG A 14 37.95 -20.27 -12.05
CA ARG A 14 37.69 -21.43 -11.17
C ARG A 14 37.40 -21.09 -9.69
N ALA A 15 37.29 -19.80 -9.32
CA ALA A 15 37.17 -19.35 -7.93
C ALA A 15 35.73 -19.37 -7.34
N TRP A 16 34.71 -19.63 -8.16
CA TRP A 16 33.31 -19.54 -7.76
C TRP A 16 32.83 -20.51 -6.65
N PRO A 17 33.35 -21.76 -6.51
CA PRO A 17 32.90 -22.62 -5.41
C PRO A 17 33.38 -22.12 -4.05
N VAL A 18 34.58 -21.51 -3.96
CA VAL A 18 35.16 -21.03 -2.70
C VAL A 18 34.36 -19.86 -2.13
N ILE A 19 33.94 -18.93 -2.98
CA ILE A 19 33.13 -17.76 -2.59
C ILE A 19 31.77 -18.18 -2.01
N ARG A 20 31.14 -19.23 -2.56
CA ARG A 20 29.87 -19.76 -2.05
C ARG A 20 30.00 -20.38 -0.65
N TRP A 21 31.13 -20.99 -0.33
CA TRP A 21 31.38 -21.55 1.01
C TRP A 21 31.60 -20.46 2.07
N ILE A 22 32.35 -19.41 1.72
CA ILE A 22 32.59 -18.27 2.61
C ILE A 22 31.28 -17.54 2.96
N LEU A 23 30.40 -17.32 1.97
CA LEU A 23 29.12 -16.64 2.18
C LEU A 23 28.19 -17.43 3.13
N ARG A 24 28.15 -18.76 3.00
CA ARG A 24 27.36 -19.63 3.89
C ARG A 24 27.88 -19.64 5.33
N GLY A 25 29.21 -19.65 5.51
CA GLY A 25 29.83 -19.57 6.83
C GLY A 25 29.52 -18.26 7.56
N LEU A 26 29.63 -17.13 6.85
CA LEU A 26 29.30 -15.81 7.39
C LEU A 26 27.83 -15.68 7.78
N LEU A 27 26.92 -16.20 6.94
CA LEU A 27 25.48 -16.18 7.24
C LEU A 27 25.15 -17.00 8.50
N ALA A 28 25.74 -18.19 8.64
CA ALA A 28 25.54 -19.04 9.82
C ALA A 28 26.06 -18.38 11.11
N ALA A 29 27.24 -17.75 11.05
CA ALA A 29 27.81 -17.04 12.20
C ALA A 29 26.94 -15.83 12.62
N ALA A 30 26.44 -15.06 11.66
CA ALA A 30 25.55 -13.93 11.94
C ALA A 30 24.22 -14.37 12.58
N LEU A 31 23.67 -15.51 12.13
CA LEU A 31 22.42 -16.06 12.66
C LEU A 31 22.59 -16.53 14.11
N VAL A 32 23.71 -17.17 14.44
CA VAL A 32 24.04 -17.58 15.82
C VAL A 32 24.20 -16.36 16.74
N ALA A 33 24.90 -15.31 16.26
CA ALA A 33 25.07 -14.08 17.03
C ALA A 33 23.73 -13.37 17.30
N LEU A 34 22.83 -13.34 16.31
CA LEU A 34 21.49 -12.76 16.46
C LEU A 34 20.66 -13.52 17.50
N VAL A 35 20.66 -14.86 17.46
CA VAL A 35 19.94 -15.69 18.44
C VAL A 35 20.48 -15.47 19.85
N ALA A 36 21.80 -15.43 20.03
CA ALA A 36 22.41 -15.15 21.33
C ALA A 36 21.98 -13.77 21.88
N LEU A 37 21.89 -12.76 21.01
CA LEU A 37 21.48 -11.40 21.38
C LEU A 37 20.01 -11.34 21.81
N ILE A 38 19.12 -12.10 21.15
CA ILE A 38 17.71 -12.23 21.54
C ILE A 38 17.58 -12.87 22.92
N VAL A 39 18.32 -13.96 23.19
CA VAL A 39 18.27 -14.67 24.48
C VAL A 39 18.73 -13.77 25.63
N VAL A 40 19.81 -12.99 25.44
CA VAL A 40 20.30 -12.05 26.47
C VAL A 40 19.30 -10.94 26.77
N ARG A 41 18.51 -10.49 25.78
CA ARG A 41 17.49 -9.45 26.00
C ARG A 41 16.25 -9.98 26.73
N GLN A 42 15.96 -11.27 26.65
CA GLN A 42 14.76 -11.86 27.28
C GLN A 42 14.95 -12.19 28.77
N THR A 43 16.18 -12.35 29.26
CA THR A 43 16.44 -12.73 30.67
C THR A 43 16.52 -11.52 31.63
N GLY A 44 16.31 -10.30 31.15
CA GLY A 44 16.42 -9.06 31.94
C GLY A 44 15.18 -8.65 32.75
N SER A 45 14.20 -9.53 32.98
CA SER A 45 12.98 -9.20 33.73
C SER A 45 13.23 -9.27 35.25
N THR A 46 13.48 -8.11 35.86
CA THR A 46 13.42 -7.94 37.32
C THR A 46 11.98 -8.12 37.83
N PRO A 47 11.76 -8.78 38.99
CA PRO A 47 10.43 -8.87 39.59
C PRO A 47 10.00 -7.50 40.12
N LEU A 48 8.90 -6.96 39.58
CA LEU A 48 8.31 -5.69 39.99
C LEU A 48 7.41 -5.90 41.22
N ALA A 49 7.60 -5.03 42.22
CA ALA A 49 6.89 -5.01 43.49
C ALA A 49 5.35 -4.90 43.34
N ALA A 50 4.65 -5.50 44.30
CA ALA A 50 3.19 -5.54 44.38
C ALA A 50 2.56 -4.12 44.51
N PRO A 51 1.41 -3.85 43.85
CA PRO A 51 0.72 -2.59 44.02
C PRO A 51 -0.13 -2.54 45.29
N GLU A 52 0.00 -1.42 46.00
CA GLU A 52 -0.76 -0.98 47.16
C GLU A 52 -2.18 -0.55 46.73
N THR A 53 -3.19 -0.92 47.51
CA THR A 53 -4.61 -0.62 47.26
C THR A 53 -5.07 0.66 47.95
N THR A 54 -5.51 1.68 47.22
CA THR A 54 -6.23 2.86 47.78
C THR A 54 -7.07 3.58 46.68
N PRO A 55 -8.08 4.41 46.99
CA PRO A 55 -9.49 4.06 46.79
C PRO A 55 -10.29 5.01 45.86
N ALA A 56 -11.52 4.56 45.56
CA ALA A 56 -12.76 5.29 45.24
C ALA A 56 -12.72 6.49 44.28
N THR A 57 -13.23 6.28 43.07
CA THR A 57 -13.57 7.35 42.11
C THR A 57 -15.04 7.79 42.22
N THR A 58 -15.21 9.08 42.47
CA THR A 58 -16.46 9.84 42.32
C THR A 58 -16.91 9.86 40.86
N ALA A 59 -18.17 9.51 40.61
CA ALA A 59 -18.78 9.55 39.28
C ALA A 59 -18.93 11.00 38.79
N ALA A 60 -18.14 11.38 37.78
CA ALA A 60 -18.30 12.63 37.04
C ALA A 60 -19.25 12.40 35.85
N ALA A 61 -20.17 13.35 35.66
CA ALA A 61 -21.23 13.34 34.66
C ALA A 61 -20.69 13.11 33.24
N GLY A 62 -21.35 12.21 32.51
CA GLY A 62 -20.99 11.83 31.14
C GLY A 62 -21.14 13.00 30.15
N PRO A 63 -20.25 13.10 29.15
CA PRO A 63 -20.33 14.13 28.13
C PRO A 63 -21.53 13.89 27.22
N THR A 64 -22.32 14.94 26.99
CA THR A 64 -23.39 15.00 26.00
C THR A 64 -22.82 14.69 24.60
N PRO A 65 -23.48 13.83 23.79
CA PRO A 65 -23.01 13.50 22.45
C PRO A 65 -22.94 14.76 21.57
N SER A 66 -21.75 15.05 21.06
CA SER A 66 -21.50 16.13 20.11
C SER A 66 -22.05 15.75 18.74
N ALA A 67 -22.81 16.65 18.12
CA ALA A 67 -23.44 16.43 16.83
C ALA A 67 -22.40 16.06 15.76
N THR A 68 -22.62 14.92 15.11
CA THR A 68 -21.80 14.45 13.98
C THR A 68 -21.75 15.54 12.90
N PRO A 69 -20.57 16.03 12.50
CA PRO A 69 -20.46 17.02 11.43
C PRO A 69 -20.99 16.40 10.13
N LYS A 70 -21.98 17.07 9.54
CA LYS A 70 -22.52 16.73 8.22
C LYS A 70 -21.39 16.88 7.20
N ALA A 71 -21.05 15.78 6.52
CA ALA A 71 -20.03 15.78 5.48
C ALA A 71 -20.31 16.88 4.45
N THR A 72 -19.38 17.84 4.35
CA THR A 72 -19.37 18.84 3.29
C THR A 72 -19.17 18.12 1.96
N PRO A 73 -20.03 18.35 0.94
CA PRO A 73 -19.85 17.72 -0.36
C PRO A 73 -18.48 18.10 -0.94
N THR A 74 -17.69 17.10 -1.28
CA THR A 74 -16.44 17.27 -2.01
C THR A 74 -16.74 17.99 -3.32
N PRO A 75 -16.03 19.08 -3.67
CA PRO A 75 -16.25 19.77 -4.93
C PRO A 75 -16.04 18.80 -6.10
N THR A 76 -16.99 18.78 -7.01
CA THR A 76 -16.86 18.10 -8.31
C THR A 76 -15.61 18.63 -8.99
N PRO A 77 -14.68 17.77 -9.46
CA PRO A 77 -13.48 18.23 -10.15
C PRO A 77 -13.92 19.04 -11.38
N THR A 78 -13.48 20.30 -11.42
CA THR A 78 -13.57 21.13 -12.62
C THR A 78 -12.76 20.44 -13.72
N PRO A 79 -13.34 20.14 -14.89
CA PRO A 79 -12.58 19.55 -15.99
C PRO A 79 -11.44 20.50 -16.35
N THR A 80 -10.20 20.00 -16.28
CA THR A 80 -9.04 20.70 -16.83
C THR A 80 -9.29 20.89 -18.32
N ALA A 81 -9.44 22.14 -18.74
CA ALA A 81 -9.57 22.49 -20.14
C ALA A 81 -8.34 21.96 -20.89
N THR A 82 -8.56 20.99 -21.78
CA THR A 82 -7.57 20.58 -22.76
C THR A 82 -7.30 21.79 -23.64
N THR A 83 -6.08 22.32 -23.56
CA THR A 83 -5.61 23.40 -24.45
C THR A 83 -5.86 22.98 -25.90
N PRO A 84 -6.67 23.72 -26.68
CA PRO A 84 -6.83 23.47 -28.10
C PRO A 84 -5.47 23.56 -28.78
N ALA A 85 -5.10 22.53 -29.53
CA ALA A 85 -3.93 22.58 -30.39
C ALA A 85 -4.08 23.76 -31.36
N ASP A 86 -3.04 24.60 -31.39
CA ASP A 86 -2.90 25.75 -32.28
C ASP A 86 -3.08 25.31 -33.76
N PRO A 87 -4.01 25.89 -34.53
CA PRO A 87 -4.12 25.65 -35.96
C PRO A 87 -3.00 26.41 -36.68
N GLY A 88 -1.80 25.85 -36.61
CA GLY A 88 -0.65 26.24 -37.41
C GLY A 88 -0.97 26.15 -38.90
N THR A 89 -1.11 27.32 -39.51
CA THR A 89 -1.46 27.57 -40.90
C THR A 89 -0.30 27.22 -41.84
N GLY A 90 -0.60 26.52 -42.94
CA GLY A 90 0.15 26.64 -44.19
C GLY A 90 0.89 25.39 -44.68
N GLY A 91 0.21 24.55 -45.45
CA GLY A 91 0.84 23.49 -46.22
C GLY A 91 -0.18 22.80 -47.13
N GLY A 92 -0.42 23.36 -48.31
CA GLY A 92 -1.24 22.74 -49.35
C GLY A 92 -0.67 21.37 -49.73
N GLY A 93 -1.33 20.31 -49.28
CA GLY A 93 -1.00 18.92 -49.57
C GLY A 93 -2.25 18.19 -50.03
N THR A 94 -2.23 17.79 -51.29
CA THR A 94 -3.23 17.02 -52.03
C THR A 94 -3.69 15.75 -51.30
N GLY A 95 -4.97 15.70 -50.95
CA GLY A 95 -5.87 14.55 -51.13
C GLY A 95 -5.36 13.15 -50.78
N GLY A 96 -4.86 12.92 -49.56
CA GLY A 96 -4.74 11.58 -49.01
C GLY A 96 -5.99 11.25 -48.20
N GLY A 97 -6.80 10.29 -48.66
CA GLY A 97 -7.95 9.80 -47.90
C GLY A 97 -7.51 9.29 -46.54
N GLU A 98 -7.94 9.98 -45.48
CA GLU A 98 -7.69 9.57 -44.11
C GLU A 98 -8.41 8.25 -43.87
N ALA A 99 -7.64 7.18 -43.69
CA ALA A 99 -8.18 5.89 -43.30
C ALA A 99 -8.99 6.07 -42.01
N PRO A 100 -10.13 5.37 -41.84
CA PRO A 100 -10.92 5.46 -40.62
C PRO A 100 -10.03 5.26 -39.40
N GLN A 101 -9.94 6.27 -38.53
CA GLN A 101 -9.17 6.17 -37.30
C GLN A 101 -9.73 4.99 -36.49
N PRO A 102 -8.88 4.08 -35.99
CA PRO A 102 -9.32 2.99 -35.12
C PRO A 102 -10.15 3.55 -33.95
N PRO A 103 -11.20 2.83 -33.50
CA PRO A 103 -11.98 3.26 -32.35
C PRO A 103 -11.04 3.53 -31.17
N ALA A 104 -11.19 4.69 -30.53
CA ALA A 104 -10.43 4.99 -29.33
C ALA A 104 -10.77 3.95 -28.25
N ASN A 105 -9.75 3.33 -27.67
CA ASN A 105 -9.94 2.38 -26.59
C ASN A 105 -10.55 3.11 -25.36
N PRO A 106 -11.57 2.54 -24.70
CA PRO A 106 -12.19 3.20 -23.55
C PRO A 106 -11.19 3.35 -22.40
N ALA A 107 -11.21 4.51 -21.75
CA ALA A 107 -10.41 4.76 -20.55
C ALA A 107 -10.99 3.98 -19.34
N PRO A 108 -10.14 3.52 -18.41
CA PRO A 108 -10.60 2.94 -17.15
C PRO A 108 -11.48 3.89 -16.35
N VAL A 109 -12.55 3.37 -15.76
CA VAL A 109 -13.44 4.11 -14.86
C VAL A 109 -13.73 3.26 -13.63
N ILE A 110 -13.57 3.84 -12.44
CA ILE A 110 -14.00 3.24 -11.17
C ILE A 110 -15.45 3.64 -10.91
N THR A 111 -16.37 2.70 -11.01
CA THR A 111 -17.82 2.94 -10.89
C THR A 111 -18.31 2.89 -9.45
N SER A 112 -17.66 2.09 -8.60
CA SER A 112 -17.91 2.07 -7.15
C SER A 112 -16.62 1.85 -6.38
N PHE A 113 -16.53 2.44 -5.19
CA PHE A 113 -15.41 2.28 -4.26
C PHE A 113 -15.89 2.59 -2.85
N GLY A 114 -15.69 1.66 -1.92
CA GLY A 114 -16.10 1.85 -0.54
C GLY A 114 -15.65 0.72 0.39
N GLY A 115 -15.89 0.90 1.68
CA GLY A 115 -15.51 -0.05 2.71
C GLY A 115 -15.32 0.62 4.07
N THR A 116 -14.39 0.09 4.87
CA THR A 116 -13.99 0.65 6.16
C THR A 116 -13.47 2.08 6.00
N ASN A 117 -13.96 3.01 6.83
CA ASN A 117 -13.52 4.42 6.83
C ASN A 117 -12.78 4.81 8.12
N ALA A 118 -13.00 4.06 9.19
CA ALA A 118 -12.33 4.27 10.47
C ALA A 118 -12.09 2.92 11.16
N VAL A 119 -11.05 2.87 11.98
CA VAL A 119 -10.70 1.75 12.86
C VAL A 119 -10.37 2.28 14.25
N ILE A 120 -10.31 1.38 15.23
CA ILE A 120 -9.82 1.69 16.56
C ILE A 120 -8.66 0.75 16.81
N CYS A 121 -7.45 1.29 16.86
CA CYS A 121 -6.27 0.51 17.26
C CYS A 121 -6.33 0.24 18.77
N PRO A 122 -6.02 -0.99 19.20
CA PRO A 122 -5.91 -1.31 20.61
C PRO A 122 -4.77 -0.50 21.25
N THR A 123 -4.98 -0.02 22.47
CA THR A 123 -3.92 0.66 23.23
C THR A 123 -3.07 -0.35 24.01
N PRO A 124 -1.77 -0.10 24.25
CA PRO A 124 -0.96 -0.98 25.09
C PRO A 124 -1.50 -1.16 26.52
N SER A 125 -2.28 -0.19 27.02
CA SER A 125 -3.00 -0.28 28.30
C SER A 125 -4.16 -1.28 28.31
N GLU A 126 -4.68 -1.65 27.13
CA GLU A 126 -5.68 -2.70 26.95
C GLU A 126 -5.03 -4.04 26.56
N ALA A 127 -3.69 -4.11 26.50
CA ALA A 127 -3.00 -5.35 26.24
C ALA A 127 -3.45 -6.38 27.29
N PRO A 128 -3.89 -7.56 26.85
CA PRO A 128 -4.42 -8.54 27.77
C PRO A 128 -3.30 -8.99 28.72
N ALA A 129 -3.68 -9.48 29.90
CA ALA A 129 -2.78 -9.79 31.01
C ALA A 129 -1.48 -10.51 30.54
N PRO A 130 -0.32 -10.31 31.21
CA PRO A 130 0.94 -10.93 30.82
C PRO A 130 0.76 -12.42 30.47
N GLY A 131 0.95 -12.77 29.20
CA GLY A 131 0.73 -14.12 28.66
C GLY A 131 -0.48 -14.29 27.72
N ALA A 132 -1.29 -13.26 27.51
CA ALA A 132 -2.53 -13.35 26.72
C ALA A 132 -2.41 -13.00 25.22
N GLY A 133 -1.19 -12.93 24.69
CA GLY A 133 -0.93 -12.75 23.25
C GLY A 133 -0.82 -11.30 22.79
N GLN A 134 -0.33 -11.11 21.56
CA GLN A 134 -0.30 -9.80 20.90
C GLN A 134 -1.72 -9.41 20.51
N VAL A 135 -2.09 -8.14 20.67
CA VAL A 135 -3.41 -7.68 20.23
C VAL A 135 -3.42 -7.65 18.70
N GLU A 136 -4.40 -8.32 18.10
CA GLU A 136 -4.54 -8.39 16.64
C GLU A 136 -4.96 -7.03 16.08
N PRO A 137 -4.28 -6.51 15.04
CA PRO A 137 -4.67 -5.25 14.42
C PRO A 137 -6.07 -5.33 13.80
N PRO A 138 -6.84 -4.24 13.77
CA PRO A 138 -8.16 -4.23 13.15
C PRO A 138 -8.03 -4.41 11.64
N THR A 139 -8.95 -5.19 11.06
CA THR A 139 -9.01 -5.42 9.61
C THR A 139 -9.73 -4.28 8.89
N VAL A 140 -9.13 -3.81 7.81
CA VAL A 140 -9.71 -2.89 6.82
C VAL A 140 -10.26 -3.71 5.66
N SER A 141 -11.54 -3.54 5.34
CA SER A 141 -12.17 -4.16 4.18
C SER A 141 -12.54 -3.10 3.15
N LEU A 142 -12.10 -3.26 1.91
CA LEU A 142 -12.38 -2.36 0.80
C LEU A 142 -12.91 -3.15 -0.39
N SER A 143 -13.80 -2.54 -1.15
CA SER A 143 -14.42 -3.14 -2.33
C SER A 143 -14.59 -2.11 -3.44
N TRP A 144 -14.52 -2.57 -4.69
CA TRP A 144 -14.62 -1.70 -5.84
C TRP A 144 -15.17 -2.41 -7.08
N THR A 145 -15.66 -1.60 -8.00
CA THR A 145 -16.01 -2.03 -9.36
C THR A 145 -15.48 -1.05 -10.38
N GLY A 146 -15.10 -1.57 -11.54
CA GLY A 146 -14.53 -0.79 -12.62
C GLY A 146 -14.81 -1.36 -14.01
N THR A 147 -14.63 -0.50 -15.02
CA THR A 147 -14.80 -0.82 -16.44
C THR A 147 -13.66 -0.22 -17.27
N GLY A 148 -13.37 -0.76 -18.45
CA GLY A 148 -12.34 -0.22 -19.35
C GLY A 148 -10.91 -0.45 -18.89
N ALA A 149 -10.71 -1.36 -17.92
CA ALA A 149 -9.41 -1.74 -17.37
C ALA A 149 -9.12 -3.22 -17.63
N ASP A 150 -7.86 -3.53 -17.88
CA ASP A 150 -7.36 -4.91 -18.02
C ASP A 150 -6.77 -5.44 -16.71
N SER A 151 -6.35 -4.53 -15.82
CA SER A 151 -5.67 -4.84 -14.57
C SER A 151 -6.00 -3.84 -13.48
N ALA A 152 -5.85 -4.27 -12.22
CA ALA A 152 -6.03 -3.42 -11.06
C ALA A 152 -4.92 -3.65 -10.03
N PHE A 153 -4.51 -2.58 -9.36
CA PHE A 153 -3.46 -2.59 -8.36
C PHE A 153 -3.96 -1.95 -7.07
N PHE A 154 -3.68 -2.59 -5.95
CA PHE A 154 -3.95 -2.08 -4.62
C PHE A 154 -2.65 -1.57 -3.98
N GLY A 155 -2.69 -0.39 -3.39
CA GLY A 155 -1.54 0.27 -2.78
C GLY A 155 -1.86 0.78 -1.37
N ILE A 156 -0.86 0.72 -0.49
CA ILE A 156 -0.92 1.20 0.89
C ILE A 156 0.10 2.33 1.04
N GLY A 157 -0.34 3.50 1.49
CA GLY A 157 0.52 4.66 1.70
C GLY A 157 0.88 5.43 0.43
N THR A 158 0.27 5.08 -0.71
CA THR A 158 0.53 5.70 -2.01
C THR A 158 -0.75 6.24 -2.64
N LYS A 159 -0.63 7.22 -3.54
CA LYS A 159 -1.73 7.75 -4.36
C LYS A 159 -1.76 7.13 -5.77
N ASP A 160 -0.75 6.33 -6.09
CA ASP A 160 -0.64 5.62 -7.36
C ASP A 160 -0.21 4.18 -7.08
N ALA A 161 -1.20 3.29 -6.99
CA ALA A 161 -0.95 1.88 -6.73
C ALA A 161 -0.32 1.16 -7.93
N GLN A 162 -0.35 1.74 -9.14
CA GLN A 162 0.37 1.17 -10.28
C GLN A 162 1.87 1.42 -10.14
N ALA A 163 2.27 2.60 -9.67
CA ALA A 163 3.68 2.94 -9.45
C ALA A 163 4.28 2.20 -8.24
N GLU A 164 3.51 2.06 -7.16
CA GLU A 164 3.93 1.44 -5.90
C GLU A 164 2.92 0.37 -5.43
N PRO A 165 2.81 -0.77 -6.16
CA PRO A 165 1.82 -1.79 -5.87
C PRO A 165 2.16 -2.52 -4.58
N PHE A 166 1.16 -2.61 -3.69
CA PHE A 166 1.19 -3.57 -2.58
C PHE A 166 0.75 -4.96 -3.08
N SER A 167 -0.32 -5.02 -3.88
CA SER A 167 -0.80 -6.27 -4.50
C SER A 167 -1.50 -6.02 -5.83
N SER A 168 -1.52 -7.02 -6.70
CA SER A 168 -2.36 -7.08 -7.90
C SER A 168 -3.71 -7.73 -7.56
N VAL A 169 -4.80 -7.15 -8.05
CA VAL A 169 -6.17 -7.50 -7.67
C VAL A 169 -7.10 -7.49 -8.88
N GLY A 170 -8.33 -7.98 -8.74
CA GLY A 170 -9.32 -7.94 -9.81
C GLY A 170 -9.87 -6.53 -10.08
N VAL A 171 -10.33 -6.29 -11.32
CA VAL A 171 -10.99 -5.02 -11.71
C VAL A 171 -12.32 -4.79 -10.97
N ASN A 172 -13.00 -5.88 -10.59
CA ASN A 172 -14.20 -5.89 -9.76
C ASN A 172 -13.97 -6.86 -8.61
N ASP A 173 -13.52 -6.36 -7.47
CA ASP A 173 -12.97 -7.20 -6.40
C ASP A 173 -13.10 -6.52 -5.03
N SER A 174 -12.68 -7.24 -4.00
CA SER A 174 -12.58 -6.76 -2.63
C SER A 174 -11.31 -7.28 -1.96
N ILE A 175 -10.78 -6.52 -1.01
CA ILE A 175 -9.60 -6.91 -0.23
C ILE A 175 -9.82 -6.63 1.25
N ALA A 176 -9.25 -7.49 2.10
CA ALA A 176 -9.12 -7.31 3.52
C ALA A 176 -7.64 -7.25 3.90
N VAL A 177 -7.23 -6.20 4.60
CA VAL A 177 -5.84 -5.99 5.04
C VAL A 177 -5.82 -5.48 6.48
N ASP A 178 -4.76 -5.79 7.22
CA ASP A 178 -4.61 -5.30 8.57
C ASP A 178 -4.20 -3.82 8.57
N PHE A 179 -4.85 -3.02 9.43
CA PHE A 179 -4.46 -1.63 9.64
C PHE A 179 -3.13 -1.57 10.38
N GLN A 180 -2.24 -0.67 9.93
CA GLN A 180 -0.90 -0.50 10.49
C GLN A 180 -0.97 0.33 11.78
N CYS A 181 -1.43 -0.26 12.88
CA CYS A 181 -1.33 0.40 14.19
C CYS A 181 0.14 0.66 14.56
N PRO A 182 0.46 1.78 15.25
CA PRO A 182 -0.44 2.77 15.84
C PRO A 182 -0.66 4.00 14.94
N GLN A 183 -0.59 3.90 13.61
CA GLN A 183 -0.75 5.08 12.74
C GLN A 183 -2.07 5.81 13.02
N ALA A 184 -2.04 7.15 12.99
CA ALA A 184 -3.23 7.97 13.19
C ALA A 184 -4.20 7.87 11.99
N SER A 185 -3.65 7.66 10.79
CA SER A 185 -4.43 7.39 9.59
C SER A 185 -3.54 6.69 8.56
N GLN A 186 -4.16 6.01 7.60
CA GLN A 186 -3.47 5.33 6.50
C GLN A 186 -4.20 5.57 5.19
N ILE A 187 -3.42 5.83 4.13
CA ILE A 187 -3.92 6.00 2.76
C ILE A 187 -4.00 4.62 2.09
N TYR A 188 -5.12 4.33 1.45
CA TYR A 188 -5.33 3.14 0.61
C TYR A 188 -5.81 3.57 -0.77
N THR A 189 -5.20 3.01 -1.81
CA THR A 189 -5.48 3.39 -3.20
C THR A 189 -5.73 2.17 -4.06
N ILE A 190 -6.74 2.24 -4.92
CA ILE A 190 -6.92 1.34 -6.05
C ILE A 190 -6.57 2.07 -7.35
N THR A 191 -5.80 1.44 -8.23
CA THR A 191 -5.49 1.96 -9.57
C THR A 191 -5.91 0.94 -10.61
N LEU A 192 -6.81 1.34 -11.50
CA LEU A 192 -7.24 0.56 -12.66
C LEU A 192 -6.43 0.99 -13.88
N VAL A 193 -5.89 0.02 -14.62
CA VAL A 193 -5.05 0.26 -15.81
C VAL A 193 -5.65 -0.48 -16.99
N GLY A 194 -5.78 0.22 -18.11
CA GLY A 194 -6.34 -0.32 -19.35
C GLY A 194 -5.81 0.43 -20.57
N PRO A 195 -6.34 0.10 -21.76
CA PRO A 195 -5.79 0.59 -23.03
C PRO A 195 -6.01 2.09 -23.24
N GLY A 196 -6.96 2.71 -22.54
CA GLY A 196 -7.17 4.16 -22.53
C GLY A 196 -6.45 4.91 -21.41
N GLY A 197 -5.55 4.27 -20.66
CA GLY A 197 -4.75 4.90 -19.59
C GLY A 197 -4.92 4.25 -18.22
N ALA A 198 -4.79 5.05 -17.16
CA ALA A 198 -4.98 4.61 -15.78
C ALA A 198 -5.90 5.56 -15.01
N THR A 199 -6.65 5.03 -14.04
CA THR A 199 -7.49 5.81 -13.12
C THR A 199 -7.29 5.30 -11.70
N SER A 200 -7.07 6.21 -10.76
CA SER A 200 -6.86 5.89 -9.34
C SER A 200 -7.98 6.44 -8.47
N ARG A 201 -8.28 5.73 -7.37
CA ARG A 201 -9.14 6.23 -6.29
C ARG A 201 -8.55 5.90 -4.94
N THR A 202 -8.60 6.87 -4.04
CA THR A 202 -7.95 6.82 -2.74
C THR A 202 -8.99 7.02 -1.62
N VAL A 203 -8.82 6.29 -0.52
CA VAL A 203 -9.48 6.55 0.77
C VAL A 203 -8.42 6.69 1.86
N THR A 204 -8.65 7.62 2.77
CA THR A 204 -7.89 7.73 4.01
C THR A 204 -8.73 7.11 5.13
N ILE A 205 -8.19 6.09 5.78
CA ILE A 205 -8.83 5.45 6.93
C ILE A 205 -8.22 6.04 8.18
N SER A 206 -9.07 6.51 9.09
CA SER A 206 -8.67 7.13 10.34
C SER A 206 -8.64 6.12 11.48
N ASN A 207 -7.69 6.27 12.40
CA ASN A 207 -7.67 5.55 13.67
C ASN A 207 -8.28 6.43 14.75
N ASP A 208 -9.56 6.22 15.05
CA ASP A 208 -10.32 7.01 16.03
C ASP A 208 -9.84 6.76 17.48
N GLY A 209 -9.11 5.67 17.69
CA GLY A 209 -8.45 5.32 18.96
C GLY A 209 -7.09 5.97 19.17
N TYR A 210 -6.56 6.73 18.21
CA TYR A 210 -5.22 7.32 18.31
C TYR A 210 -5.14 8.35 19.46
N LYS A 211 -4.16 8.20 20.36
CA LYS A 211 -3.99 9.08 21.55
C LYS A 211 -2.77 9.99 21.54
N GLY A 212 -1.99 10.04 20.45
CA GLY A 212 -0.83 10.93 20.33
C GLY A 212 0.44 10.28 20.82
#